data_AF-A0A524MTX4-F1
#
_entry.id   AF-A0A524MTX4-F1
#
_cell.length_a   1.000
_cell.length_b   1.000
_cell.length_c   1.000
_cell.angle_alpha   90.00
_cell.angle_beta   90.00
_cell.angle_gamma   90.00
#
_symmetry.space_group_name_H-M   'P 1'
#
loop_
_entity.id
_entity.type
_entity.pdbx_description
1 polymer ?
#
loop_
_entity_poly.entity_id
_entity_poly.type
_entity_poly.pdbx_seq_one_letter_code
_entity_poly.pdbx_strand_id
1 'polypeptide(L)'
;VYTYARSVALLASSARLVDFIASAQPPTEEPVGLRRTADELDLSVFEAAAADTGLNDLDSIGSNGWAIGRDRVEGAKGGLLLANPHYPWEGELRFAEVQLTVPGEYDIYGANLLGLPGIGIGFTDGLAWTHNVSAGKRMTAYSLTLDPESPTSYLVDGVSVPMTPTPTTIDILRADGTVDTETRTMWRSEYGPMIDFPGVGWTATTALTFRDANIDNDEFIEQYGRMPTVQSIDDLVALNAAYQGVPLFSTVATDSDGNVWYADSAATPNLSPEAEQLYAVKRYTDLFTQVAYEQGVILLDGSDSRFRWEIQPGARDPGLVPFTELPQVERSDYLFNANDSFWVPSAEFTLTGPYSIMNGEQDTALTMRSRQNAAVLGDANTTGLAGPDGLFSADEVRTAAFEN
;
A
#
# COMPACT_ATOMS: atom_id res chain seq x y z
N VAL A 1 8.80 -18.05 -5.40
CA VAL A 1 7.80 -17.13 -5.98
C VAL A 1 6.94 -16.50 -4.89
N TYR A 2 6.11 -17.25 -4.16
CA TYR A 2 5.26 -16.72 -3.06
C TYR A 2 6.00 -15.85 -2.02
N THR A 3 7.12 -16.31 -1.47
CA THR A 3 7.91 -15.51 -0.50
C THR A 3 8.38 -14.17 -1.08
N TYR A 4 8.84 -14.18 -2.33
CA TYR A 4 9.30 -12.97 -3.00
C TYR A 4 8.14 -12.04 -3.37
N ALA A 5 7.03 -12.59 -3.88
CA ALA A 5 5.81 -11.82 -4.14
C ALA A 5 5.29 -11.15 -2.86
N ARG A 6 5.29 -11.86 -1.74
CA ARG A 6 4.92 -11.30 -0.44
C ARG A 6 5.88 -10.20 0.00
N SER A 7 7.20 -10.38 -0.20
CA SER A 7 8.19 -9.32 0.04
C SER A 7 7.89 -8.06 -0.78
N VAL A 8 7.51 -8.20 -2.05
CA VAL A 8 7.12 -7.08 -2.90
C VAL A 8 5.83 -6.42 -2.41
N ALA A 9 4.82 -7.22 -2.01
CA ALA A 9 3.55 -6.72 -1.51
C ALA A 9 3.71 -5.87 -0.23
N LEU A 10 4.74 -6.13 0.57
CA LEU A 10 5.02 -5.41 1.81
C LEU A 10 5.85 -4.13 1.61
N LEU A 11 6.34 -3.82 0.40
CA LEU A 11 7.29 -2.72 0.16
C LEU A 11 6.78 -1.34 0.56
N ALA A 12 5.49 -1.06 0.33
CA ALA A 12 4.85 0.19 0.72
C ALA A 12 4.25 0.16 2.14
N SER A 13 4.76 -0.73 2.99
CA SER A 13 4.24 -0.99 4.33
C SER A 13 5.29 -1.65 5.22
N SER A 14 5.03 -2.83 5.80
CA SER A 14 5.84 -3.35 6.88
C SER A 14 7.23 -3.85 6.48
N ALA A 15 7.58 -3.89 5.19
CA ALA A 15 8.93 -4.28 4.75
C ALA A 15 10.03 -3.41 5.38
N ARG A 16 9.73 -2.12 5.64
CA ARG A 16 10.65 -1.17 6.29
C ARG A 16 10.87 -1.43 7.78
N LEU A 17 10.08 -2.33 8.39
CA LEU A 17 10.10 -2.61 9.83
C LEU A 17 10.72 -3.98 10.18
N VAL A 18 11.08 -4.79 9.18
CA VAL A 18 11.49 -6.19 9.37
C VAL A 18 12.70 -6.32 10.29
N ASP A 19 13.66 -5.40 10.18
CA ASP A 19 14.90 -5.44 10.98
C ASP A 19 14.64 -5.26 12.49
N PHE A 20 13.52 -4.62 12.87
CA PHE A 20 13.14 -4.40 14.27
C PHE A 20 12.40 -5.59 14.89
N ILE A 21 12.01 -6.59 14.09
CA ILE A 21 11.32 -7.78 14.60
C ILE A 21 12.28 -8.66 15.38
N ALA A 22 13.48 -8.89 14.83
CA ALA A 22 14.45 -9.79 15.43
C ALA A 22 15.11 -9.24 16.70
N SER A 23 15.11 -7.92 16.89
CA SER A 23 15.56 -7.24 18.12
C SER A 23 14.48 -7.16 19.20
N ALA A 24 13.21 -7.36 18.84
CA ALA A 24 12.09 -7.30 19.78
C ALA A 24 12.16 -8.40 20.84
N GLN A 25 12.70 -8.05 22.01
CA GLN A 25 12.81 -8.93 23.16
C GLN A 25 12.19 -8.27 24.38
N PRO A 26 11.48 -9.04 25.23
CA PRO A 26 10.97 -8.51 26.48
C PRO A 26 12.15 -8.03 27.36
N PRO A 27 11.96 -6.97 28.17
CA PRO A 27 12.98 -6.55 29.11
C PRO A 27 13.37 -7.71 30.02
N THR A 28 14.67 -7.89 30.27
CA THR A 28 15.17 -8.93 31.17
C THR A 28 14.52 -8.80 32.55
N GLU A 29 14.17 -9.92 33.18
CA GLU A 29 13.49 -10.01 34.49
C GLU A 29 14.30 -9.33 35.62
N GLU A 30 14.26 -8.00 35.69
CA GLU A 30 14.66 -7.23 36.87
C GLU A 30 13.46 -7.18 37.84
N PRO A 31 13.69 -7.36 39.16
CA PRO A 31 12.63 -7.25 40.17
C PRO A 31 11.84 -5.95 40.01
N VAL A 32 10.51 -6.01 40.18
CA VAL A 32 9.56 -4.89 39.96
C VAL A 32 9.99 -3.56 40.59
N GLY A 33 10.75 -3.57 41.70
CA GLY A 33 11.24 -2.37 42.40
C GLY A 33 12.63 -1.85 41.98
N LEU A 34 13.32 -2.52 41.05
CA LEU A 34 14.65 -2.17 40.54
C LEU A 34 14.71 -2.05 39.02
N ARG A 35 13.58 -2.28 38.31
CA ARG A 35 13.46 -1.92 36.90
C ARG A 35 13.97 -0.49 36.76
N ARG A 36 15.11 -0.31 36.09
CA ARG A 36 15.38 0.98 35.45
C ARG A 36 14.11 1.25 34.64
N THR A 37 13.54 2.43 34.83
CA THR A 37 12.67 3.04 33.81
C THR A 37 13.54 3.23 32.58
N ALA A 38 13.86 2.16 31.86
CA ALA A 38 14.37 2.27 30.51
C ALA A 38 13.13 2.49 29.66
N ASP A 39 12.95 3.58 28.95
CA ASP A 39 13.34 4.99 29.11
C ASP A 39 12.06 5.69 28.60
N GLU A 40 11.76 6.91 29.03
CA GLU A 40 10.60 7.64 28.46
C GLU A 40 10.65 7.60 26.93
N LEU A 41 9.49 7.51 26.27
CA LEU A 41 9.36 7.67 24.82
C LEU A 41 10.29 8.79 24.33
N ASP A 42 11.38 8.45 23.66
CA ASP A 42 12.31 9.40 23.06
C ASP A 42 11.84 9.66 21.63
N LEU A 43 10.92 10.61 21.52
CA LEU A 43 10.31 10.99 20.25
C LEU A 43 11.34 11.55 19.27
N SER A 44 12.44 12.14 19.75
CA SER A 44 13.48 12.66 18.86
C SER A 44 14.28 11.54 18.20
N VAL A 45 14.55 10.46 18.95
CA VAL A 45 15.19 9.25 18.40
C VAL A 45 14.21 8.51 17.49
N PHE A 46 12.93 8.43 17.86
CA PHE A 46 11.89 7.85 17.03
C PHE A 46 11.78 8.57 15.68
N GLU A 47 11.69 9.90 15.67
CA GLU A 47 11.60 10.71 14.45
C GLU A 47 12.82 10.50 13.55
N ALA A 48 14.03 10.53 14.12
CA ALA A 48 15.25 10.30 13.37
C ALA A 48 15.29 8.89 12.73
N ALA A 49 14.92 7.86 13.50
CA ALA A 49 14.87 6.50 12.99
C ALA A 49 13.76 6.33 11.93
N ALA A 50 12.58 6.92 12.14
CA ALA A 50 11.47 6.87 11.19
C ALA A 50 11.83 7.54 9.86
N ALA A 51 12.54 8.67 9.89
CA ALA A 51 13.08 9.30 8.69
C ALA A 51 14.07 8.36 7.96
N ASP A 52 14.99 7.72 8.69
CA ASP A 52 15.97 6.79 8.11
C ASP A 52 15.33 5.53 7.51
N THR A 53 14.21 5.04 8.07
CA THR A 53 13.48 3.90 7.50
C THR A 53 12.75 4.23 6.20
N GLY A 54 12.54 5.51 5.89
CA GLY A 54 11.79 5.95 4.73
C GLY A 54 10.31 5.54 4.78
N LEU A 55 9.72 5.45 5.97
CA LEU A 55 8.28 5.17 6.13
C LEU A 55 7.39 6.25 5.48
N ASN A 56 7.93 7.47 5.35
CA ASN A 56 7.29 8.58 4.65
C ASN A 56 7.81 8.76 3.20
N ASP A 57 8.77 7.95 2.75
CA ASP A 57 9.39 8.09 1.41
C ASP A 57 8.46 7.70 0.26
N LEU A 58 7.25 7.20 0.54
CA LEU A 58 6.24 6.97 -0.50
C LEU A 58 5.93 8.26 -1.28
N ASP A 59 6.08 9.43 -0.66
CA ASP A 59 5.95 10.73 -1.31
C ASP A 59 7.07 11.00 -2.33
N SER A 60 8.21 10.31 -2.22
CA SER A 60 9.35 10.43 -3.14
C SER A 60 9.24 9.51 -4.37
N ILE A 61 8.37 8.49 -4.32
CA ILE A 61 8.11 7.59 -5.45
C ILE A 61 7.04 8.22 -6.33
N GLY A 62 7.39 8.49 -7.59
CA GLY A 62 6.45 8.99 -8.57
C GLY A 62 5.95 7.90 -9.51
N SER A 63 4.73 8.02 -10.00
CA SER A 63 4.23 7.37 -11.20
C SER A 63 3.20 8.30 -11.83
N ASN A 64 3.02 8.20 -13.14
CA ASN A 64 1.90 8.79 -13.84
C ASN A 64 1.15 7.69 -14.59
N GLY A 65 -0.16 7.64 -14.43
CA GLY A 65 -1.05 6.74 -15.17
C GLY A 65 -2.23 7.53 -15.70
N TRP A 66 -2.41 7.57 -17.02
CA TRP A 66 -3.57 8.23 -17.66
C TRP A 66 -4.34 7.20 -18.47
N ALA A 67 -5.67 7.22 -18.34
CA ALA A 67 -6.59 6.58 -19.27
C ALA A 67 -7.45 7.67 -19.90
N ILE A 68 -7.43 7.76 -21.22
CA ILE A 68 -8.16 8.75 -22.00
C ILE A 68 -9.17 7.98 -22.85
N GLY A 69 -10.46 8.25 -22.61
CA GLY A 69 -11.57 7.55 -23.21
C GLY A 69 -12.06 8.19 -24.51
N ARG A 70 -13.05 7.54 -25.12
CA ARG A 70 -13.59 7.90 -26.44
C ARG A 70 -14.05 9.35 -26.58
N ASP A 71 -14.44 10.02 -25.49
CA ASP A 71 -14.91 11.42 -25.52
C ASP A 71 -13.74 12.42 -25.65
N ARG A 72 -12.51 11.95 -25.41
CA ARG A 72 -11.28 12.76 -25.44
C ARG A 72 -10.23 12.21 -26.41
N VAL A 73 -10.48 11.12 -27.13
CA VAL A 73 -9.59 10.58 -28.16
C VAL A 73 -9.98 11.11 -29.54
N GLU A 74 -8.98 11.51 -30.34
CA GLU A 74 -9.19 11.97 -31.72
C GLU A 74 -9.93 10.92 -32.56
N GLY A 75 -11.03 11.33 -33.20
CA GLY A 75 -11.86 10.44 -34.02
C GLY A 75 -12.71 9.43 -33.23
N ALA A 76 -12.71 9.49 -31.89
CA ALA A 76 -13.54 8.68 -30.99
C ALA A 76 -13.43 7.16 -31.20
N LYS A 77 -12.20 6.65 -31.41
CA LYS A 77 -11.93 5.22 -31.63
C LYS A 77 -11.14 4.63 -30.47
N GLY A 78 -11.83 3.89 -29.60
CA GLY A 78 -11.22 3.26 -28.44
C GLY A 78 -10.71 4.26 -27.41
N GLY A 79 -9.71 3.84 -26.63
CA GLY A 79 -9.04 4.69 -25.65
C GLY A 79 -7.52 4.67 -25.76
N LEU A 80 -6.87 5.59 -25.06
CA LEU A 80 -5.42 5.71 -24.96
C LEU A 80 -4.98 5.54 -23.51
N LEU A 81 -3.92 4.78 -23.29
CA LEU A 81 -3.29 4.62 -21.98
C LEU A 81 -1.87 5.18 -21.99
N LEU A 82 -1.55 6.07 -21.05
CA LEU A 82 -0.18 6.40 -20.69
C LEU A 82 0.21 5.62 -19.43
N ALA A 83 1.19 4.74 -19.57
CA ALA A 83 1.84 4.05 -18.46
C ALA A 83 3.24 4.62 -18.23
N ASN A 84 3.44 5.32 -17.10
CA ASN A 84 4.72 5.95 -16.77
C ASN A 84 5.08 5.71 -15.28
N PRO A 85 5.46 4.47 -14.92
CA PRO A 85 5.92 4.17 -13.57
C PRO A 85 7.32 4.75 -13.32
N HIS A 86 7.56 5.46 -12.20
CA HIS A 86 8.93 5.79 -11.78
C HIS A 86 9.39 4.80 -10.70
N TYR A 87 10.13 3.80 -11.18
CA TYR A 87 10.66 2.70 -10.37
C TYR A 87 12.18 2.62 -10.48
N PRO A 88 12.86 1.88 -9.57
CA PRO A 88 14.31 1.73 -9.59
C PRO A 88 14.84 1.24 -10.94
N TRP A 89 15.97 1.82 -11.39
CA TRP A 89 16.64 1.45 -12.63
C TRP A 89 17.49 0.17 -12.51
N GLU A 90 17.83 -0.19 -11.28
CA GLU A 90 18.67 -1.32 -10.93
C GLU A 90 18.00 -2.15 -9.83
N GLY A 91 18.52 -3.35 -9.59
CA GLY A 91 17.98 -4.27 -8.60
C GLY A 91 16.74 -5.03 -9.05
N GLU A 92 16.13 -5.73 -8.12
CA GLU A 92 15.03 -6.67 -8.30
C GLU A 92 13.68 -5.99 -8.59
N LEU A 93 13.54 -4.71 -8.23
CA LEU A 93 12.35 -3.89 -8.51
C LEU A 93 12.39 -3.22 -9.89
N ARG A 94 13.42 -3.48 -10.69
CA ARG A 94 13.49 -3.02 -12.07
C ARG A 94 12.45 -3.76 -12.93
N PHE A 95 11.71 -3.00 -13.73
CA PHE A 95 10.83 -3.58 -14.76
C PHE A 95 11.61 -4.25 -15.89
N ALA A 96 11.08 -5.38 -16.37
CA ALA A 96 11.49 -6.02 -17.62
C ALA A 96 10.29 -6.13 -18.56
N GLU A 97 10.48 -5.71 -19.81
CA GLU A 97 9.48 -5.88 -20.86
C GLU A 97 9.43 -7.34 -21.31
N VAL A 98 8.21 -7.84 -21.54
CA VAL A 98 7.96 -9.20 -21.96
C VAL A 98 6.64 -9.29 -22.73
N GLN A 99 6.64 -10.10 -23.78
CA GLN A 99 5.44 -10.59 -24.42
C GLN A 99 5.24 -12.06 -24.06
N LEU A 100 4.03 -12.41 -23.63
CA LEU A 100 3.65 -13.78 -23.32
C LEU A 100 2.53 -14.20 -24.28
N THR A 101 2.84 -15.14 -25.17
CA THR A 101 1.87 -15.67 -26.13
C THR A 101 1.69 -17.16 -25.89
N VAL A 102 0.49 -17.55 -25.46
CA VAL A 102 0.06 -18.94 -25.33
C VAL A 102 -1.07 -19.17 -26.34
N PRO A 103 -0.81 -19.92 -27.43
CA PRO A 103 -1.78 -20.07 -28.52
C PRO A 103 -3.14 -20.58 -28.06
N GLY A 104 -4.19 -19.81 -28.35
CA GLY A 104 -5.57 -20.14 -27.98
C GLY A 104 -5.95 -19.80 -26.54
N GLU A 105 -5.03 -19.24 -25.74
CA GLU A 105 -5.31 -18.82 -24.37
C GLU A 105 -5.16 -17.31 -24.21
N TYR A 106 -3.99 -16.74 -24.49
CA TYR A 106 -3.74 -15.30 -24.37
C TYR A 106 -2.52 -14.83 -25.17
N ASP A 107 -2.55 -13.56 -25.57
CA ASP A 107 -1.40 -12.80 -26.08
C ASP A 107 -1.38 -11.46 -25.36
N ILE A 108 -0.29 -11.18 -24.65
CA ILE A 108 -0.17 -10.02 -23.78
C ILE A 108 1.24 -9.44 -23.89
N TYR A 109 1.33 -8.12 -23.99
CA TYR A 109 2.58 -7.37 -23.97
C TYR A 109 2.60 -6.40 -22.80
N GLY A 110 3.75 -6.27 -22.15
CA GLY A 110 3.93 -5.22 -21.15
C GLY A 110 5.25 -5.34 -20.42
N ALA A 111 5.25 -4.86 -19.18
CA ALA A 111 6.37 -4.96 -18.27
C ALA A 111 5.95 -5.60 -16.94
N ASN A 112 6.88 -6.31 -16.33
CA ASN A 112 6.70 -6.87 -14.99
C ASN A 112 7.95 -6.69 -14.13
N LEU A 113 7.78 -6.71 -12.81
CA LEU A 113 8.89 -6.80 -11.89
C LEU A 113 9.55 -8.18 -12.01
N LEU A 114 10.87 -8.24 -11.91
CA LEU A 114 11.61 -9.48 -12.04
C LEU A 114 11.20 -10.48 -10.96
N GLY A 115 10.90 -11.72 -11.36
CA GLY A 115 10.56 -12.82 -10.43
C GLY A 115 9.09 -12.93 -10.05
N LEU A 116 8.23 -12.03 -10.53
CA LEU A 116 6.77 -12.13 -10.38
C LEU A 116 6.11 -12.77 -11.62
N PRO A 117 4.95 -13.45 -11.45
CA PRO A 117 4.20 -14.00 -12.58
C PRO A 117 3.42 -12.91 -13.33
N GLY A 118 3.03 -13.22 -14.57
CA GLY A 118 2.13 -12.38 -15.37
C GLY A 118 2.77 -11.09 -15.89
N ILE A 119 1.94 -10.06 -16.02
CA ILE A 119 2.29 -8.72 -16.47
C ILE A 119 1.71 -7.72 -15.47
N GLY A 120 2.56 -6.87 -14.91
CA GLY A 120 2.12 -5.84 -13.96
C GLY A 120 1.47 -4.66 -14.65
N ILE A 121 2.05 -4.19 -15.76
CA ILE A 121 1.59 -3.04 -16.54
C ILE A 121 1.67 -3.44 -18.02
N GLY A 122 0.62 -3.24 -18.80
CA GLY A 122 0.61 -3.71 -20.18
C GLY A 122 -0.73 -3.64 -20.86
N PHE A 123 -0.88 -4.42 -21.92
CA PHE A 123 -2.09 -4.50 -22.71
C PHE A 123 -2.29 -5.88 -23.36
N THR A 124 -3.55 -6.23 -23.55
CA THR A 124 -4.05 -7.33 -24.38
C THR A 124 -4.67 -6.76 -25.66
N ASP A 125 -5.32 -7.60 -26.47
CA ASP A 125 -6.03 -7.14 -27.67
C ASP A 125 -7.17 -6.16 -27.37
N GLY A 126 -7.82 -6.28 -26.20
CA GLY A 126 -9.01 -5.49 -25.84
C GLY A 126 -8.83 -4.50 -24.69
N LEU A 127 -7.75 -4.58 -23.91
CA LEU A 127 -7.57 -3.80 -22.68
C LEU A 127 -6.13 -3.35 -22.49
N ALA A 128 -5.92 -2.14 -21.96
CA ALA A 128 -4.65 -1.69 -21.45
C ALA A 128 -4.79 -1.19 -19.99
N TRP A 129 -3.81 -1.44 -19.14
CA TRP A 129 -3.78 -0.94 -17.76
C TRP A 129 -2.37 -0.57 -17.29
N THR A 130 -2.33 0.27 -16.26
CA THR A 130 -1.12 0.62 -15.52
C THR A 130 -1.41 0.74 -14.02
N HIS A 131 -0.33 0.80 -13.24
CA HIS A 131 -0.37 0.94 -11.80
C HIS A 131 0.40 2.16 -11.32
N ASN A 132 -0.09 2.73 -10.23
CA ASN A 132 0.60 3.73 -9.43
C ASN A 132 0.62 3.25 -7.98
N VAL A 133 1.68 3.56 -7.23
CA VAL A 133 1.66 3.35 -5.77
C VAL A 133 0.52 4.19 -5.19
N SER A 134 -0.35 3.54 -4.43
CA SER A 134 -1.48 4.21 -3.78
C SER A 134 -1.03 4.99 -2.54
N ALA A 135 -1.70 6.11 -2.25
CA ALA A 135 -1.53 6.87 -1.01
C ALA A 135 -2.13 6.18 0.23
N GLY A 136 -3.00 5.18 0.03
CA GLY A 136 -3.66 4.43 1.09
C GLY A 136 -2.68 3.62 1.94
N LYS A 137 -3.02 3.46 3.22
CA LYS A 137 -2.18 2.79 4.22
C LYS A 137 -2.47 1.30 4.23
N ARG A 138 -1.42 0.48 4.14
CA ARG A 138 -1.53 -1.00 4.12
C ARG A 138 -1.25 -1.65 5.47
N MET A 139 -0.85 -0.86 6.46
CA MET A 139 -0.59 -1.34 7.80
C MET A 139 -1.08 -0.36 8.86
N THR A 140 -1.32 -0.88 10.05
CA THR A 140 -1.49 -0.11 11.28
C THR A 140 -0.46 -0.59 12.30
N ALA A 141 0.27 0.33 12.91
CA ALA A 141 1.06 0.04 14.10
C ALA A 141 0.16 0.10 15.33
N TYR A 142 0.51 -0.65 16.38
CA TYR A 142 -0.20 -0.61 17.65
C TYR A 142 0.80 -0.41 18.79
N SER A 143 0.52 0.58 19.64
CA SER A 143 1.13 0.69 20.96
C SER A 143 0.38 -0.21 21.92
N LEU A 144 1.09 -1.13 22.56
CA LEU A 144 0.53 -2.07 23.52
C LEU A 144 0.87 -1.62 24.93
N THR A 145 -0.14 -1.52 25.80
CA THR A 145 0.08 -1.40 27.25
C THR A 145 0.42 -2.78 27.80
N LEU A 146 1.61 -2.96 28.37
CA LEU A 146 2.03 -4.24 28.94
C LEU A 146 1.36 -4.53 30.28
N ASP A 147 1.14 -5.81 30.55
CA ASP A 147 0.71 -6.27 31.87
C ASP A 147 1.85 -6.03 32.88
N PRO A 148 1.61 -5.29 33.98
CA PRO A 148 2.64 -5.03 34.99
C PRO A 148 3.21 -6.31 35.61
N GLU A 149 2.43 -7.40 35.63
CA GLU A 149 2.80 -8.71 36.18
C GLU A 149 3.50 -9.62 35.17
N SER A 150 3.45 -9.30 33.86
CA SER A 150 4.02 -10.14 32.81
C SER A 150 4.59 -9.30 31.65
N PRO A 151 5.93 -9.24 31.47
CA PRO A 151 6.54 -8.45 30.38
C PRO A 151 6.27 -9.02 28.98
N THR A 152 5.65 -10.20 28.90
CA THR A 152 5.28 -10.91 27.67
C THR A 152 3.76 -11.04 27.51
N SER A 153 3.00 -10.25 28.26
CA SER A 153 1.56 -10.09 28.10
C SER A 153 1.21 -8.61 27.99
N TYR A 154 0.12 -8.31 27.30
CA TYR A 154 -0.40 -6.95 27.14
C TYR A 154 -1.87 -6.90 27.51
N LEU A 155 -2.38 -5.71 27.81
CA LEU A 155 -3.76 -5.51 28.19
C LEU A 155 -4.60 -5.13 26.98
N VAL A 156 -5.78 -5.74 26.85
CA VAL A 156 -6.85 -5.29 25.95
C VAL A 156 -8.12 -5.14 26.77
N ASP A 157 -8.67 -3.93 26.83
CA ASP A 157 -9.81 -3.56 27.68
C ASP A 157 -9.62 -3.97 29.15
N GLY A 158 -8.37 -3.91 29.64
CA GLY A 158 -7.97 -4.32 31.00
C GLY A 158 -7.80 -5.83 31.20
N VAL A 159 -7.99 -6.65 30.18
CA VAL A 159 -7.75 -8.10 30.22
C VAL A 159 -6.34 -8.42 29.72
N SER A 160 -5.57 -9.18 30.51
CA SER A 160 -4.24 -9.64 30.12
C SER A 160 -4.31 -10.70 29.02
N VAL A 161 -3.56 -10.48 27.94
CA VAL A 161 -3.45 -11.32 26.76
C VAL A 161 -1.98 -11.73 26.58
N PRO A 162 -1.65 -13.03 26.60
CA PRO A 162 -0.28 -13.48 26.40
C PRO A 162 0.15 -13.29 24.95
N MET A 163 1.39 -12.84 24.74
CA MET A 163 2.03 -12.88 23.44
C MET A 163 2.39 -14.32 23.05
N THR A 164 2.49 -14.59 21.75
CA THR A 164 2.89 -15.90 21.23
C THR A 164 4.39 -15.94 20.96
N PRO A 165 5.18 -16.77 21.68
CA PRO A 165 6.59 -16.98 21.39
C PRO A 165 6.80 -18.05 20.30
N THR A 166 7.72 -17.79 19.38
CA THR A 166 8.14 -18.73 18.34
C THR A 166 9.67 -18.82 18.32
N PRO A 167 10.28 -19.92 18.79
CA PRO A 167 11.72 -20.13 18.62
C PRO A 167 12.04 -20.28 17.14
N THR A 168 12.92 -19.42 16.63
CA THR A 168 13.37 -19.38 15.25
C THR A 168 14.87 -19.60 15.21
N THR A 169 15.30 -20.63 14.48
CA THR A 169 16.71 -20.96 14.29
C THR A 169 17.13 -20.59 12.89
N ILE A 170 18.27 -19.89 12.77
CA ILE A 170 18.91 -19.58 11.48
C ILE A 170 20.28 -20.22 11.40
N ASP A 171 20.65 -20.62 10.20
CA ASP A 171 22.00 -21.08 9.86
C ASP A 171 22.89 -19.86 9.55
N ILE A 172 24.09 -19.83 10.12
CA ILE A 172 25.07 -18.75 9.95
C ILE A 172 26.34 -19.31 9.35
N LEU A 173 26.61 -18.94 8.09
CA LEU A 173 27.87 -19.22 7.43
C LEU A 173 29.00 -18.38 8.06
N ARG A 174 29.96 -19.04 8.68
CA ARG A 174 31.12 -18.39 9.31
C ARG A 174 32.24 -18.17 8.29
N ALA A 175 33.18 -17.29 8.64
CA ALA A 175 34.29 -16.92 7.77
C ALA A 175 35.24 -18.09 7.45
N ASP A 176 35.27 -19.13 8.28
CA ASP A 176 36.05 -20.37 8.05
C ASP A 176 35.30 -21.41 7.19
N GLY A 177 34.11 -21.07 6.69
CA GLY A 177 33.26 -21.95 5.88
C GLY A 177 32.42 -22.95 6.67
N THR A 178 32.48 -22.93 8.01
CA THR A 178 31.58 -23.73 8.85
C THR A 178 30.19 -23.09 8.93
N VAL A 179 29.17 -23.91 9.18
CA VAL A 179 27.80 -23.44 9.43
C VAL A 179 27.51 -23.62 10.92
N ASP A 180 27.24 -22.52 11.59
CA ASP A 180 26.74 -22.49 12.97
C ASP A 180 25.23 -22.22 12.97
N THR A 181 24.57 -22.35 14.11
CA THR A 181 23.14 -22.04 14.26
C THR A 181 22.92 -21.02 15.36
N GLU A 182 22.03 -20.06 15.15
CA GLU A 182 21.56 -19.15 16.19
C GLU A 182 20.06 -19.28 16.35
N THR A 183 19.58 -19.44 17.59
CA THR A 183 18.15 -19.50 17.90
C THR A 183 17.74 -18.27 18.69
N ARG A 184 16.71 -17.58 18.22
CA ARG A 184 16.06 -16.46 18.92
C ARG A 184 14.57 -16.72 19.05
N THR A 185 13.97 -16.27 20.15
CA THR A 185 12.52 -16.31 20.29
C THR A 185 11.92 -15.06 19.67
N MET A 186 11.09 -15.24 18.64
CA MET A 186 10.31 -14.17 18.04
C MET A 186 8.96 -14.08 18.74
N TRP A 187 8.41 -12.88 18.89
CA TRP A 187 7.16 -12.64 19.62
C TRP A 187 6.08 -12.06 18.71
N ARG A 188 4.83 -12.44 18.96
CA ARG A 188 3.66 -11.90 18.25
C ARG A 188 2.55 -11.52 19.24
N SER A 189 1.91 -10.38 18.99
CA SER A 189 0.62 -10.00 19.59
C SER A 189 -0.53 -10.58 18.76
N GLU A 190 -1.78 -10.23 19.08
CA GLU A 190 -2.93 -10.53 18.21
C GLU A 190 -2.89 -9.78 16.88
N TYR A 191 -2.18 -8.64 16.83
CA TYR A 191 -2.07 -7.79 15.65
C TYR A 191 -0.99 -8.26 14.69
N GLY A 192 0.12 -8.81 15.20
CA GLY A 192 1.21 -9.31 14.38
C GLY A 192 2.54 -9.39 15.12
N PRO A 193 3.69 -9.36 14.41
CA PRO A 193 5.01 -9.43 15.04
C PRO A 193 5.25 -8.23 15.96
N MET A 194 5.96 -8.48 17.06
CA MET A 194 6.49 -7.43 17.92
C MET A 194 7.67 -6.75 17.22
N ILE A 195 7.84 -5.45 17.44
CA ILE A 195 8.99 -4.67 16.96
C ILE A 195 9.63 -3.89 18.10
N ASP A 196 10.95 -3.80 18.09
CA ASP A 196 11.74 -2.93 18.96
C ASP A 196 12.24 -1.75 18.12
N PHE A 197 11.38 -0.75 18.01
CA PHE A 197 11.65 0.45 17.21
C PHE A 197 12.42 1.48 18.06
N PRO A 198 13.51 2.08 17.52
CA PRO A 198 14.30 3.06 18.25
C PRO A 198 13.46 4.21 18.85
N GLY A 199 13.74 4.57 20.10
CA GLY A 199 13.03 5.64 20.83
C GLY A 199 11.73 5.22 21.52
N VAL A 200 11.19 4.04 21.23
CA VAL A 200 9.95 3.54 21.87
C VAL A 200 10.19 2.20 22.56
N GLY A 201 10.85 1.29 21.85
CA GLY A 201 11.27 -0.04 22.28
C GLY A 201 10.25 -0.94 22.99
N TRP A 202 10.73 -2.10 23.45
CA TRP A 202 9.97 -2.97 24.36
C TRP A 202 10.38 -2.66 25.81
N THR A 203 9.58 -1.86 26.49
CA THR A 203 9.83 -1.40 27.86
C THR A 203 9.07 -2.25 28.89
N ALA A 204 9.07 -1.82 30.15
CA ALA A 204 8.27 -2.45 31.21
C ALA A 204 6.76 -2.15 31.12
N THR A 205 6.37 -1.15 30.34
CA THR A 205 4.97 -0.65 30.28
C THR A 205 4.41 -0.60 28.87
N THR A 206 5.28 -0.59 27.86
CA THR A 206 4.89 -0.38 26.47
C THR A 206 5.69 -1.27 25.54
N ALA A 207 5.04 -1.79 24.50
CA ALA A 207 5.69 -2.45 23.38
C ALA A 207 4.97 -2.10 22.07
N LEU A 208 5.65 -2.24 20.94
CA LEU A 208 5.07 -2.00 19.61
C LEU A 208 4.87 -3.28 18.82
N THR A 209 3.84 -3.28 18.00
CA THR A 209 3.53 -4.33 17.04
C THR A 209 2.88 -3.70 15.81
N PHE A 210 2.72 -4.46 14.73
CA PHE A 210 1.99 -3.98 13.56
C PHE A 210 1.13 -5.10 12.97
N ARG A 211 0.09 -4.68 12.24
CA ARG A 211 -0.70 -5.55 11.37
C ARG A 211 -0.63 -5.00 9.95
N ASP A 212 -0.34 -5.87 9.00
CA ASP A 212 -0.19 -5.53 7.59
C ASP A 212 -1.23 -6.29 6.75
N ALA A 213 -1.92 -5.57 5.86
CA ALA A 213 -2.97 -6.08 4.99
C ALA A 213 -2.44 -7.06 3.94
N ASN A 214 -1.13 -7.10 3.71
CA ASN A 214 -0.49 -7.96 2.71
C ASN A 214 0.25 -9.17 3.30
N ILE A 215 0.33 -9.31 4.62
CA ILE A 215 1.09 -10.41 5.24
C ILE A 215 0.54 -11.81 4.90
N ASP A 216 -0.76 -11.88 4.57
CA ASP A 216 -1.47 -13.09 4.16
C ASP A 216 -2.03 -12.99 2.72
N ASN A 217 -1.56 -12.04 1.90
CA ASN A 217 -2.01 -11.87 0.52
C ASN A 217 -1.41 -12.96 -0.40
N ASP A 218 -2.03 -14.14 -0.41
CA ASP A 218 -1.71 -15.22 -1.34
C ASP A 218 -2.30 -14.99 -2.73
N GLU A 219 -3.38 -14.22 -2.81
CA GLU A 219 -4.11 -13.89 -4.03
C GLU A 219 -3.34 -12.93 -4.94
N PHE A 220 -2.28 -12.28 -4.47
CA PHE A 220 -1.42 -11.44 -5.32
C PHE A 220 -0.91 -12.23 -6.55
N ILE A 221 -0.47 -13.47 -6.34
CA ILE A 221 0.00 -14.30 -7.45
C ILE A 221 -1.15 -14.72 -8.38
N GLU A 222 -2.32 -15.03 -7.84
CA GLU A 222 -3.49 -15.41 -8.63
C GLU A 222 -4.04 -14.24 -9.46
N GLN A 223 -4.15 -13.05 -8.85
CA GLN A 223 -4.56 -11.81 -9.53
C GLN A 223 -3.69 -11.57 -10.76
N TYR A 224 -2.37 -11.48 -10.59
CA TYR A 224 -1.47 -11.12 -11.68
C TYR A 224 -1.19 -12.27 -12.64
N GLY A 225 -1.26 -13.52 -12.17
CA GLY A 225 -1.21 -14.71 -13.02
C GLY A 225 -2.40 -14.81 -13.99
N ARG A 226 -3.52 -14.13 -13.69
CA ARG A 226 -4.75 -14.14 -14.49
C ARG A 226 -4.97 -12.88 -15.32
N MET A 227 -4.22 -11.80 -15.06
CA MET A 227 -4.21 -10.60 -15.91
C MET A 227 -4.00 -10.90 -17.41
N PRO A 228 -3.23 -11.91 -17.85
CA PRO A 228 -3.15 -12.25 -19.28
C PRO A 228 -4.49 -12.58 -19.95
N THR A 229 -5.51 -12.95 -19.17
CA THR A 229 -6.82 -13.39 -19.71
C THR A 229 -7.86 -12.29 -19.85
N VAL A 230 -7.62 -11.09 -19.29
CA VAL A 230 -8.63 -10.02 -19.31
C VAL A 230 -8.65 -9.28 -20.66
N GLN A 231 -9.85 -9.02 -21.19
CA GLN A 231 -10.04 -8.40 -22.52
C GLN A 231 -10.89 -7.13 -22.46
N SER A 232 -11.46 -6.81 -21.31
CA SER A 232 -12.34 -5.65 -21.11
C SER A 232 -12.24 -5.11 -19.69
N ILE A 233 -12.75 -3.89 -19.45
CA ILE A 233 -12.83 -3.33 -18.09
C ILE A 233 -13.72 -4.22 -17.21
N ASP A 234 -14.81 -4.77 -17.76
CA ASP A 234 -15.67 -5.72 -17.04
C ASP A 234 -14.89 -6.96 -16.56
N ASP A 235 -14.04 -7.54 -17.41
CA ASP A 235 -13.18 -8.67 -17.01
C ASP A 235 -12.19 -8.27 -15.91
N LEU A 236 -11.60 -7.08 -16.02
CA LEU A 236 -10.65 -6.55 -15.04
C LEU A 236 -11.32 -6.31 -13.68
N VAL A 237 -12.51 -5.71 -13.66
CA VAL A 237 -13.32 -5.49 -12.46
C VAL A 237 -13.72 -6.83 -11.85
N ALA A 238 -14.19 -7.77 -12.65
CA ALA A 238 -14.55 -9.11 -12.18
C ALA A 238 -13.35 -9.86 -11.58
N LEU A 239 -12.16 -9.73 -12.19
CA LEU A 239 -10.94 -10.32 -11.67
C LEU A 239 -10.54 -9.69 -10.32
N ASN A 240 -10.55 -8.36 -10.23
CA ASN A 240 -10.27 -7.64 -8.98
C ASN A 240 -11.28 -8.01 -7.88
N ALA A 241 -12.57 -8.11 -8.20
CA ALA A 241 -13.60 -8.52 -7.25
C ALA A 241 -13.40 -9.94 -6.71
N ALA A 242 -12.98 -10.85 -7.59
CA ALA A 242 -12.81 -12.26 -7.27
C ALA A 242 -11.57 -12.54 -6.40
N TYR A 243 -10.44 -11.88 -6.68
CA TYR A 243 -9.16 -12.18 -6.02
C TYR A 243 -8.70 -11.12 -5.04
N GLN A 244 -8.97 -9.83 -5.31
CA GLN A 244 -8.57 -8.71 -4.44
C GLN A 244 -7.06 -8.74 -4.09
N GLY A 245 -6.25 -9.24 -5.03
CA GLY A 245 -4.84 -9.52 -4.81
C GLY A 245 -3.92 -8.31 -5.00
N VAL A 246 -4.45 -7.15 -5.44
CA VAL A 246 -3.66 -5.94 -5.65
C VAL A 246 -3.09 -5.47 -4.30
N PRO A 247 -1.76 -5.41 -4.12
CA PRO A 247 -1.21 -5.26 -2.78
C PRO A 247 -1.12 -3.80 -2.31
N LEU A 248 -0.68 -2.89 -3.20
CA LEU A 248 -0.31 -1.51 -2.84
C LEU A 248 -0.53 -0.50 -3.97
N PHE A 249 -1.21 -0.92 -5.05
CA PHE A 249 -1.36 -0.12 -6.25
C PHE A 249 -2.79 0.36 -6.46
N SER A 250 -2.94 1.58 -6.96
CA SER A 250 -4.12 1.93 -7.75
C SER A 250 -3.97 1.43 -9.19
N THR A 251 -5.08 1.26 -9.89
CA THR A 251 -5.13 0.83 -11.29
C THR A 251 -5.82 1.89 -12.12
N VAL A 252 -5.25 2.21 -13.28
CA VAL A 252 -5.86 3.02 -14.33
C VAL A 252 -5.89 2.17 -15.59
N ALA A 253 -7.04 2.07 -16.25
CA ALA A 253 -7.25 1.20 -17.41
C ALA A 253 -8.15 1.82 -18.47
N THR A 254 -8.01 1.36 -19.72
CA THR A 254 -8.90 1.69 -20.84
C THR A 254 -9.11 0.46 -21.71
N ASP A 255 -10.31 0.33 -22.29
CA ASP A 255 -10.63 -0.75 -23.23
C ASP A 255 -10.77 -0.27 -24.68
N SER A 256 -10.98 -1.23 -25.59
CA SER A 256 -11.17 -0.99 -27.03
C SER A 256 -12.44 -0.22 -27.38
N ASP A 257 -13.41 -0.13 -26.46
CA ASP A 257 -14.63 0.66 -26.61
C ASP A 257 -14.47 2.10 -26.09
N GLY A 258 -13.29 2.42 -25.55
CA GLY A 258 -12.92 3.73 -25.03
C GLY A 258 -13.61 4.05 -23.71
N ASN A 259 -14.02 3.04 -22.94
CA ASN A 259 -14.30 3.22 -21.52
C ASN A 259 -12.97 3.34 -20.78
N VAL A 260 -12.96 4.11 -19.69
CA VAL A 260 -11.80 4.24 -18.80
C VAL A 260 -12.22 3.95 -17.37
N TRP A 261 -11.33 3.31 -16.63
CA TRP A 261 -11.58 2.91 -15.24
C TRP A 261 -10.39 3.25 -14.35
N TYR A 262 -10.72 3.70 -13.15
CA TYR A 262 -9.78 3.90 -12.06
C TYR A 262 -10.29 3.16 -10.82
N ALA A 263 -9.38 2.51 -10.10
CA ALA A 263 -9.66 2.02 -8.75
C ALA A 263 -8.42 2.04 -7.86
N ASP A 264 -8.61 2.38 -6.59
CA ASP A 264 -7.68 2.02 -5.52
C ASP A 264 -8.14 0.70 -4.89
N SER A 265 -7.95 -0.40 -5.63
CA SER A 265 -8.35 -1.74 -5.20
C SER A 265 -7.32 -2.43 -4.29
N ALA A 266 -6.32 -1.68 -3.81
CA ALA A 266 -5.27 -2.26 -3.00
C ALA A 266 -5.78 -2.70 -1.62
N ALA A 267 -5.15 -3.74 -1.06
CA ALA A 267 -5.49 -4.30 0.25
C ALA A 267 -5.50 -3.20 1.34
N THR A 268 -6.66 -2.94 1.94
CA THR A 268 -6.86 -1.81 2.86
C THR A 268 -7.40 -2.29 4.21
N PRO A 269 -6.75 -1.94 5.34
CA PRO A 269 -7.27 -2.17 6.69
C PRO A 269 -8.68 -1.60 6.88
N ASN A 270 -9.57 -2.36 7.51
CA ASN A 270 -10.95 -1.94 7.77
C ASN A 270 -11.09 -1.44 9.21
N LEU A 271 -11.04 -0.12 9.41
CA LEU A 271 -11.32 0.48 10.72
C LEU A 271 -12.80 0.88 10.79
N SER A 272 -13.41 0.68 11.96
CA SER A 272 -14.79 1.14 12.16
C SER A 272 -14.84 2.67 12.11
N PRO A 273 -15.99 3.28 11.74
CA PRO A 273 -16.15 4.73 11.80
C PRO A 273 -15.89 5.31 13.20
N GLU A 274 -16.15 4.55 14.27
CA GLU A 274 -15.80 4.97 15.63
C GLU A 274 -14.28 4.98 15.83
N ALA A 275 -13.57 3.94 15.39
CA ALA A 275 -12.12 3.86 15.49
C ALA A 275 -11.44 5.01 14.73
N GLU A 276 -11.90 5.33 13.53
CA GLU A 276 -11.38 6.46 12.76
C GLU A 276 -11.59 7.81 13.46
N GLN A 277 -12.77 8.02 14.05
CA GLN A 277 -13.04 9.23 14.84
C GLN A 277 -12.13 9.32 16.07
N LEU A 278 -11.94 8.22 16.78
CA LEU A 278 -11.03 8.17 17.94
C LEU A 278 -9.59 8.42 17.53
N TYR A 279 -9.13 7.82 16.43
CA TYR A 279 -7.81 8.08 15.88
C TYR A 279 -7.63 9.55 15.48
N ALA A 280 -8.63 10.13 14.81
CA ALA A 280 -8.62 11.54 14.43
C ALA A 280 -8.47 12.46 15.65
N VAL A 281 -9.12 12.15 16.78
CA VAL A 281 -8.91 12.88 18.04
C VAL A 281 -7.51 12.63 18.60
N LYS A 282 -7.05 11.36 18.65
CA LYS A 282 -5.73 11.00 19.19
C LYS A 282 -4.58 11.70 18.46
N ARG A 283 -4.68 11.94 17.15
CA ARG A 283 -3.69 12.74 16.40
C ARG A 283 -3.45 14.15 16.95
N TYR A 284 -4.37 14.70 17.74
CA TYR A 284 -4.22 16.03 18.36
C TYR A 284 -4.09 15.98 19.89
N THR A 285 -4.34 14.83 20.52
CA THR A 285 -4.34 14.70 21.99
C THR A 285 -3.28 13.76 22.53
N ASP A 286 -2.70 12.90 21.69
CA ASP A 286 -1.65 11.97 22.03
C ASP A 286 -0.39 12.26 21.20
N LEU A 287 0.67 12.71 21.86
CA LEU A 287 1.88 13.19 21.19
C LEU A 287 2.56 12.08 20.37
N PHE A 288 2.55 10.85 20.86
CA PHE A 288 3.18 9.74 20.14
C PHE A 288 2.41 9.39 18.87
N THR A 289 1.08 9.36 18.92
CA THR A 289 0.20 9.21 17.75
C THR A 289 0.41 10.33 16.74
N GLN A 290 0.54 11.58 17.21
CA GLN A 290 0.82 12.73 16.35
C GLN A 290 2.15 12.56 15.61
N VAL A 291 3.24 12.31 16.35
CA VAL A 291 4.58 12.15 15.77
C VAL A 291 4.61 10.97 14.80
N ALA A 292 3.99 9.83 15.13
CA ALA A 292 3.88 8.70 14.22
C ALA A 292 3.14 9.05 12.92
N TYR A 293 2.05 9.82 13.01
CA TYR A 293 1.31 10.28 11.84
C TYR A 293 2.15 11.22 10.95
N GLU A 294 2.92 12.13 11.54
CA GLU A 294 3.84 13.01 10.80
C GLU A 294 4.94 12.24 10.05
N GLN A 295 5.26 11.01 10.50
CA GLN A 295 6.15 10.07 9.83
C GLN A 295 5.43 9.09 8.88
N GLY A 296 4.15 9.32 8.60
CA GLY A 296 3.35 8.51 7.68
C GLY A 296 2.78 7.21 8.27
N VAL A 297 2.84 7.02 9.59
CA VAL A 297 2.40 5.80 10.30
C VAL A 297 1.05 6.00 10.99
N ILE A 298 0.11 5.08 10.75
CA ILE A 298 -1.14 4.98 11.52
C ILE A 298 -0.87 4.20 12.81
N LEU A 299 -0.55 4.91 13.88
CA LEU A 299 -0.36 4.34 15.21
C LEU A 299 -1.69 4.32 15.98
N LEU A 300 -2.15 3.12 16.33
CA LEU A 300 -3.37 2.86 17.08
C LEU A 300 -3.05 2.41 18.51
N ASP A 301 -4.04 2.50 19.39
CA ASP A 301 -3.93 2.01 20.76
C ASP A 301 -4.38 0.55 20.81
N GLY A 302 -3.43 -0.38 20.88
CA GLY A 302 -3.72 -1.81 20.88
C GLY A 302 -4.33 -2.31 22.19
N SER A 303 -4.46 -1.44 23.21
CA SER A 303 -5.16 -1.78 24.45
C SER A 303 -6.66 -1.48 24.43
N ASP A 304 -7.14 -0.81 23.38
CA ASP A 304 -8.55 -0.49 23.17
C ASP A 304 -9.09 -1.30 22.00
N SER A 305 -9.97 -2.26 22.29
CA SER A 305 -10.43 -3.22 21.27
C SER A 305 -11.23 -2.59 20.13
N ARG A 306 -11.67 -1.34 20.28
CA ARG A 306 -12.34 -0.59 19.21
C ARG A 306 -11.41 -0.33 18.01
N PHE A 307 -10.09 -0.36 18.19
CA PHE A 307 -9.11 -0.23 17.09
C PHE A 307 -8.83 -1.53 16.34
N ARG A 308 -9.43 -2.65 16.73
CA ARG A 308 -9.31 -3.89 15.95
C ARG A 308 -9.95 -3.70 14.57
N TRP A 309 -9.30 -4.23 13.53
CA TRP A 309 -9.86 -4.19 12.20
C TRP A 309 -11.17 -4.99 12.13
N GLU A 310 -12.21 -4.40 11.53
CA GLU A 310 -13.53 -4.99 11.40
C GLU A 310 -13.56 -6.12 10.38
N ILE A 311 -14.25 -7.20 10.75
CA ILE A 311 -14.45 -8.34 9.85
C ILE A 311 -15.74 -8.10 9.09
N GLN A 312 -15.63 -7.97 7.77
CA GLN A 312 -16.76 -7.72 6.89
C GLN A 312 -16.81 -8.79 5.78
N PRO A 313 -18.01 -9.33 5.47
CA PRO A 313 -18.17 -10.26 4.36
C PRO A 313 -17.75 -9.63 3.02
N GLY A 314 -17.15 -10.44 2.15
CA GLY A 314 -16.77 -10.01 0.80
C GLY A 314 -15.38 -9.39 0.70
N ALA A 315 -14.69 -9.18 1.81
CA ALA A 315 -13.26 -8.88 1.82
C ALA A 315 -12.44 -10.16 1.61
N ARG A 316 -11.26 -10.02 0.99
CA ARG A 316 -10.30 -11.11 0.78
C ARG A 316 -9.97 -11.85 2.09
N ASP A 317 -9.55 -11.07 3.09
CA ASP A 317 -9.14 -11.55 4.40
C ASP A 317 -9.91 -10.83 5.52
N PRO A 318 -10.07 -11.45 6.71
CA PRO A 318 -10.65 -10.80 7.86
C PRO A 318 -9.91 -9.51 8.22
N GLY A 319 -10.64 -8.41 8.41
CA GLY A 319 -10.05 -7.11 8.75
C GLY A 319 -9.75 -6.19 7.57
N LEU A 320 -10.08 -6.58 6.33
CA LEU A 320 -9.90 -5.75 5.15
C LEU A 320 -11.22 -5.15 4.65
N VAL A 321 -11.13 -4.02 3.95
CA VAL A 321 -12.27 -3.39 3.27
C VAL A 321 -12.65 -4.26 2.06
N PRO A 322 -13.93 -4.62 1.86
CA PRO A 322 -14.35 -5.42 0.72
C PRO A 322 -14.23 -4.64 -0.58
N PHE A 323 -13.96 -5.33 -1.70
CA PHE A 323 -13.80 -4.71 -3.02
C PHE A 323 -14.93 -3.76 -3.42
N THR A 324 -16.18 -4.07 -3.04
CA THR A 324 -17.35 -3.24 -3.36
C THR A 324 -17.39 -1.89 -2.66
N GLU A 325 -16.56 -1.69 -1.64
CA GLU A 325 -16.47 -0.44 -0.85
C GLU A 325 -15.16 0.32 -1.10
N LEU A 326 -14.26 -0.24 -1.92
CA LEU A 326 -13.05 0.45 -2.35
C LEU A 326 -13.37 1.54 -3.41
N PRO A 327 -12.63 2.66 -3.43
CA PRO A 327 -12.90 3.76 -4.32
C PRO A 327 -12.58 3.38 -5.76
N GLN A 328 -13.56 3.55 -6.64
CA GLN A 328 -13.47 3.23 -8.06
C GLN A 328 -14.45 4.06 -8.87
N VAL A 329 -14.14 4.26 -10.15
CA VAL A 329 -14.99 4.99 -11.09
C VAL A 329 -14.72 4.58 -12.52
N GLU A 330 -15.79 4.53 -13.30
CA GLU A 330 -15.74 4.34 -14.75
C GLU A 330 -16.26 5.59 -15.45
N ARG A 331 -15.61 5.95 -16.56
CA ARG A 331 -15.90 7.15 -17.35
C ARG A 331 -15.65 6.89 -18.85
N SER A 332 -15.94 7.89 -19.67
CA SER A 332 -15.62 7.92 -21.10
C SER A 332 -14.77 9.13 -21.52
N ASP A 333 -14.48 10.04 -20.60
CA ASP A 333 -13.61 11.20 -20.80
C ASP A 333 -12.15 10.88 -20.47
N TYR A 334 -11.74 10.98 -19.22
CA TYR A 334 -10.38 10.62 -18.80
C TYR A 334 -10.31 10.40 -17.29
N LEU A 335 -9.30 9.61 -16.90
CA LEU A 335 -8.92 9.38 -15.51
C LEU A 335 -7.39 9.39 -15.41
N PHE A 336 -6.87 9.84 -14.27
CA PHE A 336 -5.45 9.80 -13.97
C PHE A 336 -5.16 9.47 -12.52
N ASN A 337 -3.95 9.01 -12.26
CA ASN A 337 -3.37 9.02 -10.92
C ASN A 337 -1.88 9.41 -10.97
N ALA A 338 -1.45 10.13 -9.93
CA ALA A 338 -0.07 10.53 -9.70
C ALA A 338 0.34 10.37 -8.22
N ASN A 339 -0.02 9.24 -7.62
CA ASN A 339 0.26 8.86 -6.22
C ASN A 339 -0.41 9.70 -5.14
N ASP A 340 -1.06 10.82 -5.48
CA ASP A 340 -2.07 11.39 -4.59
C ASP A 340 -3.22 10.39 -4.39
N SER A 341 -3.95 10.60 -3.30
CA SER A 341 -5.12 9.81 -2.92
C SER A 341 -6.14 9.65 -4.05
N PHE A 342 -6.94 8.60 -3.96
CA PHE A 342 -8.07 8.31 -4.87
C PHE A 342 -9.05 9.48 -5.03
N TRP A 343 -9.02 10.45 -4.12
CA TRP A 343 -9.93 11.59 -4.04
C TRP A 343 -10.04 12.37 -5.36
N VAL A 344 -8.96 12.54 -6.12
CA VAL A 344 -8.96 13.34 -7.37
C VAL A 344 -8.42 12.52 -8.55
N PRO A 345 -9.23 11.62 -9.13
CA PRO A 345 -8.83 10.87 -10.32
C PRO A 345 -9.09 11.66 -11.61
N SER A 346 -9.69 12.85 -11.53
CA SER A 346 -10.01 13.75 -12.64
C SER A 346 -10.01 15.19 -12.14
N ALA A 347 -9.77 16.15 -13.03
CA ALA A 347 -9.89 17.58 -12.69
C ALA A 347 -11.36 18.01 -12.60
N GLU A 348 -12.28 17.22 -13.18
CA GLU A 348 -13.69 17.58 -13.32
C GLU A 348 -14.55 17.15 -12.14
N PHE A 349 -14.06 16.22 -11.33
CA PHE A 349 -14.78 15.72 -10.16
C PHE A 349 -13.84 15.09 -9.14
N THR A 350 -14.33 14.96 -7.92
CA THR A 350 -13.68 14.24 -6.82
C THR A 350 -14.47 12.97 -6.49
N LEU A 351 -13.77 11.87 -6.20
CA LEU A 351 -14.39 10.69 -5.59
C LEU A 351 -14.62 10.96 -4.11
N THR A 352 -15.87 11.20 -3.77
CA THR A 352 -16.33 11.46 -2.40
C THR A 352 -17.30 10.38 -1.97
N GLY A 353 -17.28 10.06 -0.68
CA GLY A 353 -18.06 8.97 -0.12
C GLY A 353 -17.56 8.60 1.28
N PRO A 354 -18.17 7.59 1.92
CA PRO A 354 -17.73 7.10 3.23
C PRO A 354 -16.46 6.23 3.11
N TYR A 355 -15.45 6.72 2.37
CA TYR A 355 -14.17 6.04 2.23
C TYR A 355 -13.32 6.24 3.49
N SER A 356 -12.68 5.16 3.92
CA SER A 356 -11.82 5.15 5.09
C SER A 356 -10.61 6.07 4.90
N ILE A 357 -10.12 6.67 6.00
CA ILE A 357 -8.79 7.31 6.00
C ILE A 357 -7.68 6.35 5.56
N MET A 358 -7.89 5.04 5.72
CA MET A 358 -6.94 4.00 5.31
C MET A 358 -6.86 3.87 3.79
N ASN A 359 -7.88 4.26 3.02
CA ASN A 359 -7.82 4.31 1.56
C ASN A 359 -6.96 5.48 1.05
N GLY A 360 -6.72 6.49 1.87
CA GLY A 360 -6.03 7.72 1.50
C GLY A 360 -6.81 8.95 1.96
N GLU A 361 -6.11 10.03 2.24
CA GLU A 361 -6.76 11.25 2.74
C GLU A 361 -7.56 11.96 1.65
N GLN A 362 -8.65 12.60 2.06
CA GLN A 362 -9.49 13.45 1.21
C GLN A 362 -9.31 14.92 1.65
N ASP A 363 -9.63 15.87 0.78
CA ASP A 363 -9.54 17.31 1.07
C ASP A 363 -8.11 17.79 1.41
N THR A 364 -7.08 17.13 0.87
CA THR A 364 -5.68 17.50 1.03
C THR A 364 -5.14 18.24 -0.20
N ALA A 365 -4.07 19.00 -0.02
CA ALA A 365 -3.44 19.69 -1.14
C ALA A 365 -2.77 18.65 -2.08
N LEU A 366 -3.15 18.66 -3.36
CA LEU A 366 -2.52 17.81 -4.37
C LEU A 366 -1.06 18.20 -4.60
N THR A 367 -0.23 17.18 -4.84
CA THR A 367 1.15 17.39 -5.28
C THR A 367 1.22 18.16 -6.59
N MET A 368 2.37 18.80 -6.86
CA MET A 368 2.58 19.51 -8.13
C MET A 368 2.43 18.60 -9.36
N ARG A 369 2.80 17.33 -9.24
CA ARG A 369 2.69 16.33 -10.32
C ARG A 369 1.24 15.98 -10.64
N SER A 370 0.39 15.76 -9.62
CA SER A 370 -1.05 15.58 -9.85
C SER A 370 -1.72 16.83 -10.40
N ARG A 371 -1.33 18.02 -9.92
CA ARG A 371 -1.82 19.31 -10.46
C ARG A 371 -1.43 19.50 -11.91
N GLN A 372 -0.24 19.08 -12.31
CA GLN A 372 0.22 19.13 -13.69
C GLN A 372 -0.57 18.16 -14.57
N ASN A 373 -0.79 16.91 -14.14
CA ASN A 373 -1.66 15.96 -14.85
C ASN A 373 -3.09 16.52 -15.02
N ALA A 374 -3.66 17.11 -13.96
CA ALA A 374 -4.96 17.77 -14.02
C ALA A 374 -4.98 18.94 -15.03
N ALA A 375 -3.91 19.74 -15.09
CA ALA A 375 -3.80 20.87 -16.03
C ALA A 375 -3.66 20.43 -17.50
N VAL A 376 -3.01 19.30 -17.76
CA VAL A 376 -2.86 18.72 -19.10
C VAL A 376 -4.16 18.09 -19.59
N LEU A 377 -4.82 17.31 -18.72
CA LEU A 377 -5.98 16.49 -19.12
C LEU A 377 -7.32 17.24 -19.00
N GLY A 378 -7.43 18.21 -18.08
CA GLY A 378 -8.69 18.88 -17.76
C GLY A 378 -9.32 19.64 -18.92
N ASP A 379 -10.63 19.86 -18.85
CA ASP A 379 -11.43 20.57 -19.86
C ASP A 379 -10.93 22.01 -20.08
N ALA A 380 -10.39 22.62 -19.03
CA ALA A 380 -9.80 23.94 -19.09
C ALA A 380 -8.43 23.98 -19.80
N ASN A 381 -7.88 22.82 -20.19
CA ASN A 381 -6.54 22.57 -20.73
C ASN A 381 -5.79 23.85 -21.11
N THR A 382 -4.92 24.31 -20.20
CA THR A 382 -4.13 25.53 -20.43
C THR A 382 -2.78 25.26 -21.07
N THR A 383 -2.42 23.99 -21.28
CA THR A 383 -1.10 23.59 -21.80
C THR A 383 -1.10 23.49 -23.32
N GLY A 384 -2.25 23.24 -23.95
CA GLY A 384 -2.37 23.08 -25.40
C GLY A 384 -1.84 21.75 -25.92
N LEU A 385 -1.60 20.78 -25.03
CA LEU A 385 -1.04 19.47 -25.36
C LEU A 385 -2.06 18.47 -25.95
N ALA A 386 -3.36 18.82 -25.96
CA ALA A 386 -4.42 18.04 -26.61
C ALA A 386 -4.77 18.62 -28.00
N GLY A 387 -3.76 19.16 -28.69
CA GLY A 387 -3.93 19.72 -30.02
C GLY A 387 -4.91 20.91 -30.12
N PRO A 388 -5.17 21.38 -31.37
CA PRO A 388 -6.11 22.47 -31.63
C PRO A 388 -7.59 22.09 -31.49
N ASP A 389 -7.93 20.80 -31.55
CA ASP A 389 -9.30 20.29 -31.44
C ASP A 389 -9.68 19.91 -29.99
N GLY A 390 -8.73 19.94 -29.06
CA GLY A 390 -8.92 19.61 -27.66
C GLY A 390 -9.05 18.10 -27.38
N LEU A 391 -8.71 17.26 -28.37
CA LEU A 391 -8.69 15.81 -28.26
C LEU A 391 -7.25 15.29 -28.27
N PHE A 392 -7.06 14.05 -27.85
CA PHE A 392 -5.75 13.42 -27.80
C PHE A 392 -5.61 12.37 -28.91
N SER A 393 -4.59 12.56 -29.74
CA SER A 393 -3.96 11.49 -30.51
C SER A 393 -2.87 10.78 -29.69
N ALA A 394 -2.44 9.60 -30.14
CA ALA A 394 -1.34 8.88 -29.49
C ALA A 394 -0.02 9.69 -29.51
N ASP A 395 0.24 10.46 -30.57
CA ASP A 395 1.43 11.30 -30.69
C ASP A 395 1.38 12.50 -29.72
N GLU A 396 0.21 13.07 -29.48
CA GLU A 396 0.00 14.12 -28.48
C GLU A 396 0.16 13.61 -27.06
N VAL A 397 -0.39 12.42 -26.73
CA VAL A 397 -0.16 11.79 -25.42
C VAL A 397 1.33 11.52 -25.21
N ARG A 398 2.02 11.00 -26.23
CA ARG A 398 3.47 10.78 -26.16
C ARG A 398 4.23 12.08 -25.94
N THR A 399 3.87 13.14 -26.67
CA THR A 399 4.52 14.46 -26.53
C THR A 399 4.29 15.02 -25.14
N ALA A 400 3.04 14.98 -24.66
CA ALA A 400 2.66 15.39 -23.32
C ALA A 400 3.45 14.63 -22.26
N ALA A 401 3.72 13.34 -22.42
CA ALA A 401 4.50 12.56 -21.46
C ALA A 401 5.96 13.03 -21.28
N PHE A 402 6.55 13.70 -22.28
CA PHE A 402 7.92 14.24 -22.20
C PHE A 402 7.98 15.73 -21.89
N GLU A 403 6.91 16.46 -22.16
CA GLU A 403 6.81 17.91 -21.91
C GLU A 403 6.13 18.26 -20.58
N ASN A 404 5.41 17.31 -19.98
CA ASN A 404 4.68 17.46 -18.70
C ASN A 404 5.61 17.64 -17.50
#